data_AF-A0A3M1PSS9-F1
#
_entry.id   AF-A0A3M1PSS9-F1
#
_cell.length_a   1.000
_cell.length_b   1.000
_cell.length_c   1.000
_cell.angle_alpha   90.00
_cell.angle_beta   90.00
_cell.angle_gamma   90.00
#
_symmetry.space_group_name_H-M   'P 1'
#
loop_
_entity.id
_entity.type
_entity.pdbx_description
1 polymer ?
#
loop_
_entity_poly.entity_id
_entity_poly.type
_entity_poly.pdbx_seq_one_letter_code
_entity_poly.pdbx_strand_id
1 'polypeptide(L)' 'MPRRLASRLSLVGASQTMAVKAEADRLRREGRQVIDFGPGEPDLPTPEAAKQAARRAIDDDFTHYTAAAGIHELRAALA' A
#
# COMPACT_ATOMS: atom_id res chain seq x y z
N MET A 1 2.52 22.34 -24.34
CA MET A 1 3.45 21.30 -24.82
C MET A 1 2.80 19.94 -24.63
N PRO A 2 2.52 19.15 -25.69
CA PRO A 2 2.01 17.79 -25.51
C PRO A 2 3.06 16.97 -24.75
N ARG A 3 2.61 16.26 -23.71
CA ARG A 3 3.48 15.53 -22.79
C ARG A 3 3.93 14.23 -23.47
N ARG A 4 5.19 14.17 -23.90
CA ARG A 4 5.80 12.97 -24.48
C ARG A 4 6.10 11.97 -23.37
N LEU A 5 5.44 10.81 -23.40
CA LEU A 5 5.69 9.70 -22.47
C LEU A 5 6.78 8.77 -23.01
N ALA A 6 7.45 8.04 -22.13
CA ALA A 6 8.42 7.03 -22.53
C ALA A 6 7.71 5.84 -23.21
N SER A 7 8.26 5.33 -24.32
CA SER A 7 7.62 4.27 -25.11
C SER A 7 7.30 3.01 -24.31
N ARG A 8 8.15 2.64 -23.33
CA ARG A 8 7.92 1.46 -22.47
C ARG A 8 6.63 1.52 -21.65
N LEU A 9 6.05 2.70 -21.45
CA LEU A 9 4.81 2.85 -20.71
C LEU A 9 3.62 2.19 -21.43
N SER A 10 3.64 2.10 -22.77
CA SER A 10 2.58 1.43 -23.52
C SER A 10 2.54 -0.08 -23.31
N LEU A 11 3.58 -0.66 -22.70
CA LEU A 11 3.64 -2.08 -22.36
C LEU A 11 2.87 -2.40 -21.07
N VAL A 12 2.54 -1.38 -20.26
CA VAL A 12 1.80 -1.54 -19.02
C VAL A 12 0.33 -1.23 -19.28
N GLY A 13 -0.51 -2.27 -19.23
CA GLY A 13 -1.96 -2.14 -19.38
C GLY A 13 -2.64 -1.53 -18.15
N ALA A 14 -3.89 -1.12 -18.32
CA ALA A 14 -4.72 -0.70 -17.20
C ALA A 14 -5.03 -1.89 -16.27
N SER A 15 -4.95 -1.64 -14.95
CA SER A 15 -5.21 -2.67 -13.93
C SER A 15 -6.69 -3.06 -13.90
N GLN A 16 -6.97 -4.33 -14.21
CA GLN A 16 -8.33 -4.87 -14.15
C GLN A 16 -8.82 -4.98 -12.71
N THR A 17 -7.95 -5.33 -11.75
CA THR A 17 -8.29 -5.39 -10.33
C THR A 17 -8.73 -4.03 -9.79
N MET A 18 -8.07 -2.95 -10.22
CA MET A 18 -8.49 -1.58 -9.84
C MET A 18 -9.83 -1.20 -10.46
N ALA A 19 -10.12 -1.62 -11.70
CA ALA A 19 -11.40 -1.36 -12.35
C ALA A 19 -12.56 -2.05 -11.60
N VAL A 20 -12.38 -3.32 -11.20
CA VAL A 20 -13.38 -4.06 -10.40
C VAL A 20 -13.63 -3.37 -9.05
N LYS A 21 -12.55 -2.98 -8.34
CA LYS A 21 -12.68 -2.25 -7.07
C LYS A 21 -13.43 -0.93 -7.24
N ALA A 22 -13.10 -0.15 -8.28
CA ALA A 22 -13.76 1.13 -8.55
C ALA A 22 -15.26 0.97 -8.82
N GLU A 23 -15.64 -0.09 -9.54
CA GLU A 23 -17.05 -0.41 -9.79
C GLU A 23 -17.76 -0.86 -8.50
N ALA A 24 -17.15 -1.72 -7.68
CA ALA A 24 -17.71 -2.11 -6.38
C ALA A 24 -17.95 -0.88 -5.48
N ASP A 25 -17.00 0.06 -5.44
CA ASP A 25 -17.13 1.31 -4.68
C ASP A 25 -18.18 2.26 -5.27
N ARG A 26 -18.39 2.27 -6.60
CA ARG A 26 -19.50 2.99 -7.24
C ARG A 26 -20.85 2.42 -6.81
N LEU A 27 -21.04 1.10 -6.89
CA LEU A 27 -22.28 0.44 -6.51
C LEU A 27 -22.62 0.63 -5.03
N ARG A 28 -21.61 0.60 -4.14
CA ARG A 28 -21.79 0.93 -2.71
C ARG A 28 -22.29 2.36 -2.50
N ARG A 29 -21.71 3.34 -3.22
CA ARG A 29 -22.13 4.76 -3.14
C ARG A 29 -23.57 4.98 -3.64
N GLU A 30 -24.05 4.12 -4.52
CA GLU A 30 -25.45 4.10 -4.98
C GLU A 30 -26.40 3.42 -3.99
N GLY A 31 -25.91 3.02 -2.81
CA GLY A 31 -26.71 2.39 -1.76
C GLY A 31 -26.96 0.90 -1.98
N ARG A 32 -26.29 0.27 -2.95
CA ARG A 32 -26.40 -1.17 -3.16
C ARG A 32 -25.56 -1.94 -2.15
N GLN A 33 -26.09 -3.06 -1.66
CA GLN A 33 -25.32 -4.00 -0.87
C GLN A 33 -24.34 -4.76 -1.78
N VAL A 34 -23.05 -4.61 -1.53
CA VAL A 34 -21.97 -5.24 -2.31
C VAL A 34 -21.07 -6.03 -1.35
N ILE A 35 -21.01 -7.34 -1.54
CA ILE A 35 -20.05 -8.22 -0.86
C ILE A 35 -18.90 -8.42 -1.84
N ASP A 36 -17.71 -7.98 -1.44
CA ASP A 36 -16.54 -7.93 -2.31
C ASP A 36 -15.48 -8.89 -1.78
N PHE A 37 -15.23 -9.93 -2.56
CA PHE A 37 -14.20 -10.95 -2.29
C PHE A 37 -12.90 -10.67 -3.06
N GLY A 38 -12.76 -9.48 -3.63
CA GLY A 38 -11.59 -9.04 -4.41
C GLY A 38 -10.37 -8.53 -3.63
N PRO A 39 -10.48 -7.96 -2.41
CA PRO A 39 -9.30 -7.51 -1.66
C PRO A 39 -8.33 -8.66 -1.38
N GLY A 40 -7.03 -8.41 -1.60
CA GLY A 40 -5.95 -9.38 -1.36
C GLY A 40 -5.23 -9.18 -0.03
N GLU A 41 -5.72 -8.29 0.84
CA GLU A 41 -5.16 -8.00 2.16
C GLU A 41 -5.99 -8.64 3.28
N PRO A 42 -5.39 -9.03 4.42
CA PRO A 42 -6.13 -9.50 5.57
C PRO A 42 -7.09 -8.43 6.12
N ASP A 43 -8.20 -8.89 6.71
CA ASP A 43 -9.18 -8.06 7.44
C ASP A 43 -8.73 -7.72 8.87
N LEU A 44 -7.59 -8.29 9.31
CA LEU A 44 -7.04 -8.09 10.64
C LEU A 44 -6.32 -6.74 10.75
N PRO A 45 -6.50 -6.00 11.86
CA PRO A 45 -5.73 -4.79 12.11
C PRO A 45 -4.25 -5.13 12.35
N THR A 46 -3.37 -4.16 12.09
CA THR A 46 -1.94 -4.29 12.45
C THR A 46 -1.78 -4.67 13.93
N PRO A 47 -0.91 -5.65 14.27
CA PRO A 47 -0.67 -6.05 15.66
C PRO A 47 -0.24 -4.89 16.56
N GLU A 48 -0.68 -4.91 17.82
CA GLU A 48 -0.46 -3.81 18.76
C GLU A 48 1.03 -3.56 19.04
N ALA A 49 1.84 -4.62 19.12
CA ALA A 49 3.29 -4.50 19.31
C ALA A 49 3.96 -3.68 18.19
N ALA A 50 3.55 -3.88 16.94
CA ALA A 50 4.07 -3.12 15.80
C ALA A 50 3.64 -1.66 15.84
N LYS A 51 2.37 -1.38 16.20
CA LYS A 51 1.88 -0.01 16.39
C LYS A 51 2.66 0.74 17.47
N GLN A 52 2.91 0.09 18.61
CA GLN A 52 3.68 0.69 19.70
C GLN A 52 5.14 0.94 19.33
N ALA A 53 5.78 0.02 18.60
CA ALA A 53 7.14 0.21 18.12
C ALA A 53 7.23 1.40 17.14
N ALA A 54 6.26 1.55 16.23
CA ALA A 54 6.19 2.67 15.31
C ALA A 54 5.97 4.02 16.05
N ARG A 55 5.11 4.04 17.08
CA ARG A 55 4.91 5.24 17.92
C ARG A 55 6.21 5.65 18.62
N ARG A 56 6.90 4.70 19.26
CA ARG A 56 8.20 4.97 19.91
C ARG A 56 9.22 5.52 18.93
N ALA A 57 9.32 4.96 17.72
CA ALA A 57 10.22 5.48 16.69
C ALA A 57 9.92 6.94 16.31
N ILE A 58 8.64 7.34 16.30
CA ILE A 58 8.24 8.75 16.11
C ILE A 58 8.65 9.60 17.31
N ASP A 59 8.36 9.13 18.54
CA ASP A 59 8.70 9.84 19.78
C ASP A 59 10.22 10.02 19.97
N ASP A 60 11.02 9.09 19.45
CA ASP A 60 12.48 9.11 19.48
C ASP A 60 13.11 9.85 18.28
N ASP A 61 12.31 10.59 17.49
CA ASP A 61 12.74 11.33 16.29
C ASP A 61 13.45 10.48 15.22
N PHE A 62 13.15 9.18 15.13
CA PHE A 62 13.71 8.27 14.12
C PHE A 62 13.10 8.54 12.72
N THR A 63 13.49 9.66 12.11
CA THR A 63 12.83 10.25 10.93
C THR A 63 13.77 10.54 9.76
N HIS A 64 15.06 10.29 9.94
CA HIS A 64 16.10 10.59 8.95
C HIS A 64 16.37 9.43 7.99
N TYR A 65 17.19 9.70 6.98
CA TYR A 65 17.57 8.70 5.98
C TYR A 65 18.18 7.46 6.62
N THR A 66 17.75 6.32 6.11
CA THR A 66 18.36 5.01 6.39
C THR A 66 19.27 4.62 5.23
N ALA A 67 20.06 3.56 5.41
CA ALA A 67 20.78 2.96 4.28
C ALA A 67 19.80 2.50 3.19
N ALA A 68 20.22 2.53 1.93
CA ALA A 68 19.40 2.11 0.79
C ALA A 68 18.91 0.66 0.89
N ALA A 69 19.66 -0.20 1.57
CA ALA A 69 19.30 -1.59 1.83
C ALA A 69 18.35 -1.79 3.03
N GLY A 70 18.01 -0.72 3.77
CA GLY A 70 17.28 -0.77 5.04
C GLY A 70 18.20 -0.68 6.27
N ILE A 71 17.60 -0.43 7.44
CA ILE A 71 18.30 -0.32 8.73
C ILE A 71 18.95 -1.66 9.13
N HIS A 72 20.06 -1.59 9.85
CA HIS A 72 20.83 -2.79 10.18
C HIS A 72 20.01 -3.76 11.05
N GLU A 73 19.30 -3.23 12.04
CA GLU A 73 18.49 -3.96 13.01
C GLU A 73 17.41 -4.80 12.33
N LEU A 74 16.70 -4.22 11.35
CA LEU A 74 15.70 -4.94 10.56
C LEU A 74 16.34 -6.04 9.72
N ARG A 75 17.45 -5.75 9.05
CA ARG A 75 18.15 -6.73 8.22
C ARG A 75 18.70 -7.90 9.03
N ALA A 76 19.22 -7.63 10.23
CA ALA A 76 19.70 -8.64 11.15
C ALA A 76 18.55 -9.52 11.68
N ALA A 77 17.37 -8.94 11.92
CA ALA A 77 16.19 -9.68 12.35
C ALA A 77 15.56 -10.58 11.26
N LEU A 78 15.85 -10.32 9.99
CA LEU A 78 15.35 -11.10 8.83
C LEU A 78 16.29 -12.23 8.39
N ALA A 79 17.55 -12.22 8.85
CA ALA A 79 18.58 -13.21 8.49
C ALA A 79 18.39 -14.54 9.22
#